data_AF-T1ARS7-F1
#
_entry.id   AF-T1ARS7-F1
#
_cell.length_a   1.000
_cell.length_b   1.000
_cell.length_c   1.000
_cell.angle_alpha   90.00
_cell.angle_beta   90.00
_cell.angle_gamma   90.00
#
_symmetry.space_group_name_H-M   'P 1'
#
loop_
_entity.id
_entity.type
_entity.pdbx_description
1 polymer ?
#
loop_
_entity_poly.entity_id
_entity_poly.type
_entity_poly.pdbx_seq_one_letter_code
_entity_poly.pdbx_strand_id
1 'polypeptide(L)' 'THSPSITTIQIKRRGSVRRAKLYYLRERMGKAARIEEKL' A
#
# COMPACT_ATOMS: atom_id res chain seq x y z
N THR A 1 -9.94 12.50 -0.77
CA THR A 1 -8.95 13.12 0.13
C THR A 1 -9.46 14.39 0.82
N HIS A 2 -10.61 14.97 0.41
CA HIS A 2 -11.14 16.21 0.98
C HIS A 2 -12.30 16.00 1.98
N SER A 3 -12.46 14.79 2.51
CA SER A 3 -13.50 14.55 3.52
C SER A 3 -13.08 15.20 4.84
N PRO A 4 -13.93 16.00 5.50
CA PRO A 4 -13.60 16.70 6.74
C PRO A 4 -13.34 15.75 7.93
N SER A 5 -13.73 14.48 7.82
CA SER A 5 -13.47 13.48 8.87
C SER A 5 -12.01 13.00 8.91
N ILE A 6 -11.20 13.28 7.88
CA ILE A 6 -9.80 12.84 7.83
C ILE A 6 -8.89 14.00 8.26
N THR A 7 -8.36 13.91 9.48
CA THR A 7 -7.47 14.94 10.05
C THR A 7 -6.08 14.95 9.41
N THR A 8 -5.40 13.80 9.38
CA THR A 8 -4.01 13.69 8.90
C THR A 8 -3.75 12.32 8.27
N ILE A 9 -2.95 12.26 7.22
CA ILE A 9 -2.47 11.02 6.60
C ILE A 9 -0.96 10.96 6.77
N GLN A 10 -0.46 9.94 7.47
CA GLN A 10 0.98 9.70 7.68
C GLN A 10 1.41 8.41 6.97
N ILE A 11 2.52 8.48 6.23
CA ILE A 11 3.09 7.32 5.55
C ILE A 11 4.04 6.61 6.51
N LYS A 12 3.74 5.35 6.86
CA LYS A 12 4.60 4.55 7.76
C LYS A 12 5.81 3.94 7.06
N ARG A 13 5.62 3.41 5.85
CA ARG A 13 6.65 2.71 5.06
C ARG A 13 6.39 2.91 3.57
N ARG A 14 7.44 3.03 2.76
CA ARG A 14 7.32 3.12 1.30
C ARG A 14 7.60 1.76 0.67
N GLY A 15 6.60 1.17 0.03
CA GLY A 15 6.78 -0.08 -0.72
C GLY A 15 7.30 0.18 -2.13
N SER A 16 8.15 -0.71 -2.63
CA SER A 16 8.60 -0.73 -4.02
C SER A 16 7.71 -1.66 -4.84
N VAL A 17 6.96 -1.08 -5.79
CA VAL A 17 6.05 -1.82 -6.68
C VAL A 17 6.20 -1.32 -8.11
N ARG A 18 6.03 -2.23 -9.08
CA ARG A 18 6.10 -1.89 -10.52
C ARG A 18 4.74 -1.55 -11.14
N ARG A 19 3.63 -1.98 -10.50
CA ARG A 19 2.26 -1.74 -10.98
C ARG A 19 1.63 -0.56 -10.23
N ALA A 20 0.92 0.31 -10.95
CA ALA A 20 0.19 1.43 -10.34
C ALA A 20 -1.03 0.97 -9.52
N LYS A 21 -1.69 -0.11 -9.97
CA LYS A 21 -2.85 -0.71 -9.28
C LYS A 21 -2.48 -2.11 -8.77
N LEU A 22 -2.69 -2.36 -7.48
CA LEU A 22 -2.27 -3.58 -6.80
C LEU A 22 -3.40 -4.61 -6.62
N TYR A 23 -4.25 -4.78 -7.63
CA TYR A 23 -5.40 -5.71 -7.53
C TYR A 23 -4.98 -7.17 -7.36
N TYR A 24 -3.79 -7.54 -7.84
CA TYR A 24 -3.23 -8.88 -7.67
C TYR A 24 -2.99 -9.26 -6.20
N LEU A 25 -2.97 -8.28 -5.27
CA LEU A 25 -2.88 -8.58 -3.84
C LEU A 25 -4.18 -9.16 -3.27
N ARG A 26 -5.32 -9.00 -3.95
CA ARG A 26 -6.61 -9.56 -3.49
C ARG A 26 -6.63 -11.08 -3.46
N GLU A 27 -5.86 -11.70 -4.36
CA GLU A 27 -5.75 -13.16 -4.48
C GLU A 27 -4.60 -13.73 -3.62
N ARG A 28 -3.77 -12.88 -3.01
CA ARG A 28 -2.58 -13.30 -2.25
C ARG A 28 -2.80 -13.07 -0.76
N MET A 29 -2.33 -14.02 0.05
CA MET A 29 -2.45 -13.94 1.51
C MET A 29 -1.12 -14.27 2.21
N GLY A 30 -1.01 -13.80 3.46
CA GLY A 30 0.14 -14.09 4.33
C GLY A 30 1.47 -13.60 3.74
N LYS A 31 2.48 -14.48 3.77
CA LYS A 31 3.84 -14.16 3.29
C LYS A 31 3.88 -13.77 1.80
N ALA A 32 2.96 -14.30 0.99
CA ALA A 32 2.92 -14.07 -0.46
C ALA A 32 2.43 -12.67 -0.86
N ALA A 33 1.77 -11.95 0.05
CA ALA A 33 1.27 -10.59 -0.19
C ALA A 33 2.25 -9.49 0.27
N ARG A 34 3.41 -9.84 0.83
CA ARG A 34 4.40 -8.86 1.29
C ARG A 34 5.00 -8.10 0.11
N ILE A 35 5.19 -6.79 0.32
CA ILE A 35 5.80 -5.88 -0.64
C ILE A 35 7.16 -5.47 -0.08
N GLU A 36 8.17 -5.49 -0.95
CA GLU A 36 9.52 -5.03 -0.64
C GLU A 36 9.54 -3.53 -0.32
N GLU A 37 10.46 -3.12 0.55
CA GLU A 37 10.64 -1.71 0.85
C GLU A 37 11.39 -1.00 -0.27
N LYS A 38 11.02 0.25 -0.49
CA LYS A 38 11.80 1.14 -1.34
C LYS A 38 13.00 1.62 -0.51
N LEU A 39 14.16 1.01 -0.76
CA LEU A 39 15.47 1.52 -0.36
C LEU A 39 15.75 2.86 -1.06
#